data_AF-A0A950W2U9-F1
#
_entry.id   AF-A0A950W2U9-F1
#
_cell.length_a   1.000
_cell.length_b   1.000
_cell.length_c   1.000
_cell.angle_alpha   90.00
_cell.angle_beta   90.00
_cell.angle_gamma   90.00
#
_symmetry.space_group_name_H-M   'P 1'
#
loop_
_entity.id
_entity.type
_entity.pdbx_description
1 polymer ?
#
loop_
_entity_poly.entity_id
_entity_poly.type
_entity_poly.pdbx_seq_one_letter_code
_entity_poly.pdbx_strand_id
1 'polypeptide(L)'
;MPAPERSKHRLAGGVAGLMCAVAIAACSTATVDPAARPGGLPTQAQALGPVTKHQGCRVHDGLPDAACTPGAVFTDVSSAVLCRRGYTERVRDVPSELKQAIYRAYGIRHHYPGEFEVDHLAPLEAEGANTDGTGYPPTADPTANLWPEPTHGAWSSHLKDEVENWARAQVCREGADALVIDRQIARDWIALYRQIGAHTLAHYRY
;
A
#
# COMPACT_ATOMS: atom_id res chain seq x y z
N MET A 1 -28.96 55.99 -73.43
CA MET A 1 -28.78 54.59 -73.86
C MET A 1 -28.42 53.75 -72.64
N PRO A 2 -28.90 52.49 -72.58
CA PRO A 2 -29.84 52.07 -71.55
C PRO A 2 -29.27 51.09 -70.51
N ALA A 3 -30.01 50.91 -69.41
CA ALA A 3 -29.96 49.73 -68.55
C ALA A 3 -30.39 48.47 -69.32
N PRO A 4 -30.04 47.25 -68.88
CA PRO A 4 -30.85 46.55 -67.86
C PRO A 4 -29.92 45.69 -66.95
N GLU A 5 -30.29 44.84 -65.99
CA GLU A 5 -31.56 44.30 -65.51
C GLU A 5 -31.33 43.71 -64.11
N ARG A 6 -32.42 43.57 -63.35
CA ARG A 6 -32.45 42.97 -62.01
C ARG A 6 -32.09 41.49 -62.03
N SER A 7 -31.48 41.00 -60.96
CA SER A 7 -31.92 39.73 -60.37
C SER A 7 -31.88 39.76 -58.85
N LYS A 8 -33.04 39.46 -58.27
CA LYS A 8 -33.32 39.35 -56.83
C LYS A 8 -33.39 37.86 -56.49
N HIS A 9 -32.44 37.31 -55.76
CA HIS A 9 -32.66 36.04 -55.05
C HIS A 9 -31.91 36.11 -53.71
N ARG A 10 -32.62 36.50 -52.65
CA ARG A 10 -33.16 35.63 -51.59
C ARG A 10 -32.05 35.04 -50.71
N LEU A 11 -31.95 35.60 -49.51
CA LEU A 11 -31.44 34.91 -48.32
C LEU A 11 -32.11 33.54 -48.23
N ALA A 12 -31.31 32.48 -48.26
CA ALA A 12 -31.67 31.19 -47.70
C ALA A 12 -30.68 30.95 -46.56
N GLY A 13 -31.19 31.01 -45.33
CA GLY A 13 -30.46 30.65 -44.13
C GLY A 13 -30.06 29.19 -44.19
N GLY A 14 -28.75 28.93 -44.21
CA GLY A 14 -28.19 27.65 -43.84
C GLY A 14 -27.86 27.70 -42.37
N VAL A 15 -28.77 27.21 -41.52
CA VAL A 15 -28.39 26.79 -40.17
C VAL A 15 -27.46 25.62 -40.38
N ALA A 16 -26.15 25.85 -40.30
CA ALA A 16 -25.18 24.78 -40.18
C ALA A 16 -25.46 24.10 -38.85
N GLY A 17 -26.31 23.08 -38.87
CA GLY A 17 -26.53 22.19 -37.76
C GLY A 17 -25.20 21.53 -37.44
N LEU A 18 -24.51 22.06 -36.44
CA LEU A 18 -23.41 21.37 -35.79
C LEU A 18 -24.04 20.15 -35.12
N MET A 19 -24.06 19.02 -35.83
CA MET A 19 -24.29 17.73 -35.18
C MET A 19 -23.11 17.54 -34.22
N CYS A 20 -23.31 17.91 -32.95
CA CYS A 20 -22.56 17.31 -31.86
C CYS A 20 -22.83 15.81 -31.95
N ALA A 21 -21.91 15.08 -32.59
CA ALA A 21 -21.80 13.66 -32.38
C ALA A 21 -21.52 13.49 -30.88
N VAL A 22 -22.57 13.19 -30.12
CA VAL A 22 -22.43 12.71 -28.76
C VAL A 22 -21.68 11.39 -28.89
N ALA A 23 -20.37 11.44 -28.70
CA ALA A 23 -19.58 10.25 -28.49
C ALA A 23 -20.13 9.62 -27.20
N ILE A 24 -20.96 8.59 -27.36
CA ILE A 24 -21.35 7.72 -26.28
C ILE A 24 -20.04 7.08 -25.83
N ALA A 25 -19.42 7.65 -24.79
CA ALA A 25 -18.33 7.00 -24.09
C ALA A 25 -18.92 5.68 -23.59
N ALA A 26 -18.56 4.59 -24.26
CA ALA A 26 -18.88 3.26 -23.79
C ALA A 26 -18.32 3.18 -22.37
N CYS A 27 -19.22 3.06 -21.40
CA CYS A 27 -18.84 2.82 -20.02
C CYS A 27 -18.18 1.44 -20.03
N SER A 28 -16.85 1.42 -20.09
CA SER A 28 -16.07 0.19 -19.93
C SER A 28 -16.41 -0.31 -18.54
N THR A 29 -17.33 -1.26 -18.46
CA THR A 29 -17.57 -2.02 -17.25
C THR A 29 -16.24 -2.67 -16.92
N ALA A 30 -15.55 -2.14 -15.91
CA ALA A 30 -14.41 -2.81 -15.31
C ALA A 30 -14.89 -4.22 -14.98
N THR A 31 -14.36 -5.21 -15.69
CA THR A 31 -14.63 -6.61 -15.40
C THR A 31 -14.09 -6.86 -14.01
N VAL A 32 -14.98 -6.96 -13.04
CA VAL A 32 -14.64 -7.42 -11.70
C VAL A 32 -14.09 -8.83 -11.88
N ASP A 33 -12.80 -9.01 -11.62
CA ASP A 33 -12.16 -10.32 -11.72
C ASP A 33 -12.87 -11.29 -10.77
N PRO A 34 -13.42 -12.42 -11.27
CA PRO A 34 -14.08 -13.41 -10.44
C PRO A 34 -13.12 -14.18 -9.50
N ALA A 35 -11.81 -13.86 -9.56
CA ALA A 35 -10.78 -14.44 -8.70
C ALA A 35 -10.79 -13.86 -7.27
N ALA A 36 -11.42 -12.70 -7.03
CA ALA A 36 -11.59 -12.15 -5.69
C ALA A 36 -12.64 -12.96 -4.93
N ARG A 37 -12.25 -14.10 -4.36
CA ARG A 37 -13.09 -14.88 -3.43
C ARG A 37 -13.53 -13.94 -2.30
N PRO A 38 -14.84 -13.72 -2.09
CA PRO A 38 -15.29 -13.00 -0.91
C PRO A 38 -14.96 -13.84 0.33
N GLY A 39 -13.87 -13.51 1.02
CA GLY A 39 -13.49 -14.09 2.30
C GLY A 39 -12.26 -15.02 2.31
N GLY A 40 -11.51 -15.15 1.21
CA GLY A 40 -10.20 -15.83 1.23
C GLY A 40 -9.09 -14.93 1.78
N LEU A 41 -8.09 -15.51 2.45
CA LEU A 41 -6.83 -14.83 2.75
C LEU A 41 -6.07 -14.57 1.43
N PRO A 42 -5.31 -13.46 1.31
CA PRO A 42 -4.45 -13.21 0.15
C PRO A 42 -3.46 -14.36 -0.08
N THR A 43 -3.24 -14.73 -1.34
CA THR A 43 -2.46 -15.93 -1.72
C THR A 43 -1.19 -15.61 -2.51
N GLN A 44 -1.00 -14.35 -2.92
CA GLN A 44 0.16 -13.93 -3.69
C GLN A 44 0.83 -12.74 -3.02
N ALA A 45 2.14 -12.84 -2.76
CA ALA A 45 2.93 -11.72 -2.28
C ALA A 45 4.15 -11.49 -3.16
N GLN A 46 4.60 -10.23 -3.14
CA GLN A 46 5.78 -9.78 -3.86
C GLN A 46 6.65 -8.94 -2.92
N ALA A 47 7.94 -9.24 -2.86
CA ALA A 47 8.91 -8.39 -2.18
C ALA A 47 9.08 -7.05 -2.93
N LEU A 48 9.15 -5.95 -2.20
CA LEU A 48 9.36 -4.61 -2.76
C LEU A 48 10.81 -4.37 -3.22
N GLY A 49 11.73 -5.23 -2.79
CA GLY A 49 13.13 -5.27 -3.21
C GLY A 49 13.73 -6.67 -3.01
N PRO A 50 14.98 -6.89 -3.45
CA PRO A 50 15.62 -8.19 -3.30
C PRO A 50 16.04 -8.43 -1.84
N VAL A 51 15.67 -9.58 -1.28
CA VAL A 51 16.29 -10.10 -0.06
C VAL A 51 17.65 -10.69 -0.44
N THR A 52 18.73 -10.08 0.06
CA THR A 52 20.12 -10.48 -0.24
C THR A 52 20.90 -10.95 0.99
N LYS A 53 20.28 -10.84 2.18
CA LYS A 53 20.80 -11.35 3.44
C LYS A 53 19.68 -12.00 4.24
N HIS A 54 20.02 -13.08 4.96
CA HIS A 54 19.11 -13.72 5.92
C HIS A 54 19.71 -13.78 7.35
N GLN A 55 20.89 -13.19 7.53
CA GLN A 55 21.64 -13.21 8.80
C GLN A 55 22.61 -12.03 8.85
N GLY A 56 22.98 -11.63 10.07
CA GLY A 56 23.80 -10.44 10.27
C GLY A 56 23.07 -9.14 9.93
N CYS A 57 21.74 -9.18 9.91
CA CYS A 57 20.86 -8.03 9.78
C CYS A 57 21.03 -7.12 11.00
N ARG A 58 20.70 -5.84 10.86
CA ARG A 58 20.79 -4.86 11.95
C ARG A 58 19.68 -3.85 11.83
N VAL A 59 19.16 -3.43 12.98
CA VAL A 59 18.34 -2.22 13.06
C VAL A 59 19.28 -1.01 13.01
N HIS A 60 18.96 -0.03 12.17
CA HIS A 60 19.72 1.20 11.98
C HIS A 60 18.79 2.39 12.17
N ASP A 61 18.98 3.14 13.26
CA ASP A 61 18.24 4.38 13.54
C ASP A 61 16.70 4.27 13.46
N GLY A 62 16.15 3.10 13.81
CA GLY A 62 14.71 2.83 13.74
C GLY A 62 14.22 2.25 12.41
N LEU A 63 15.14 1.88 11.51
CA LEU A 63 14.84 1.20 10.25
C LEU A 63 15.46 -0.21 10.22
N PRO A 64 14.86 -1.18 9.52
CA PRO A 64 15.48 -2.48 9.29
C PRO A 64 16.64 -2.42 8.28
N ASP A 65 17.47 -3.47 8.25
CA ASP A 65 18.45 -3.67 7.17
C ASP A 65 17.69 -4.02 5.88
N ALA A 66 17.68 -3.11 4.90
CA ALA A 66 16.98 -3.29 3.64
C ALA A 66 17.45 -4.53 2.83
N ALA A 67 18.66 -5.04 3.10
CA ALA A 67 19.13 -6.29 2.50
C ALA A 67 18.42 -7.53 3.08
N CYS A 68 17.86 -7.41 4.29
CA CYS A 68 17.09 -8.47 4.96
C CYS A 68 15.58 -8.26 4.84
N THR A 69 15.12 -7.03 5.08
CA THR A 69 13.69 -6.67 5.11
C THR A 69 13.44 -5.51 4.15
N PRO A 70 13.35 -5.75 2.83
CA PRO A 70 13.01 -4.73 1.84
C PRO A 70 11.53 -4.33 1.82
N GLY A 71 10.67 -5.05 2.57
CA GLY A 71 9.22 -4.96 2.51
C GLY A 71 8.63 -5.99 1.54
N ALA A 72 7.37 -6.37 1.75
CA ALA A 72 6.60 -7.16 0.81
C ALA A 72 5.11 -6.81 0.88
N VAL A 73 4.39 -7.02 -0.22
CA VAL A 73 2.98 -6.64 -0.39
C VAL A 73 2.19 -7.80 -0.98
N PHE A 74 0.90 -7.90 -0.63
CA PHE A 74 -0.01 -8.81 -1.30
C PHE A 74 -0.45 -8.24 -2.65
N THR A 75 -0.38 -9.03 -3.72
CA THR A 75 -0.74 -8.58 -5.08
C THR A 75 -2.17 -8.94 -5.48
N ASP A 76 -2.87 -9.70 -4.65
CA ASP A 76 -4.22 -10.21 -4.89
C ASP A 76 -5.26 -9.74 -3.85
N VAL A 77 -4.95 -8.67 -3.09
CA VAL A 77 -5.89 -8.00 -2.20
C VAL A 77 -6.44 -6.73 -2.84
N SER A 78 -7.76 -6.54 -2.79
CA SER A 78 -8.39 -5.28 -3.22
C SER A 78 -8.58 -4.34 -2.02
N SER A 79 -8.61 -3.04 -2.27
CA SER A 79 -8.96 -2.04 -1.26
C SER A 79 -10.31 -2.34 -0.60
N ALA A 80 -11.28 -2.87 -1.34
CA ALA A 80 -12.59 -3.29 -0.81
C ALA A 80 -12.52 -4.46 0.19
N VAL A 81 -11.45 -5.27 0.18
CA VAL A 81 -11.18 -6.33 1.16
C VAL A 81 -10.34 -5.79 2.32
N LEU A 82 -9.26 -5.09 2.00
CA LEU A 82 -8.33 -4.48 2.95
C LEU A 82 -9.02 -3.50 3.91
N CYS A 83 -9.95 -2.69 3.38
CA CYS A 83 -10.66 -1.67 4.14
C CYS A 83 -11.81 -2.21 5.00
N ARG A 84 -12.10 -3.52 4.94
CA ARG A 84 -13.09 -4.13 5.84
C ARG A 84 -12.56 -4.13 7.27
N ARG A 85 -13.45 -3.89 8.22
CA ARG A 85 -13.14 -4.00 9.65
C ARG A 85 -12.62 -5.40 9.97
N GLY A 86 -11.54 -5.50 10.74
CA GLY A 86 -10.92 -6.77 11.12
C GLY A 86 -10.12 -7.45 10.00
N TYR A 87 -9.74 -6.74 8.93
CA TYR A 87 -8.85 -7.31 7.91
C TYR A 87 -7.51 -7.73 8.53
N THR A 88 -6.79 -6.79 9.15
CA THR A 88 -5.45 -7.03 9.70
C THR A 88 -5.46 -8.06 10.84
N GLU A 89 -6.50 -8.08 11.68
CA GLU A 89 -6.71 -9.13 12.69
C GLU A 89 -6.67 -10.56 12.12
N ARG A 90 -7.10 -10.76 10.87
CA ARG A 90 -7.13 -12.08 10.23
C ARG A 90 -5.82 -12.47 9.54
N VAL A 91 -4.97 -11.50 9.22
CA VAL A 91 -3.74 -11.71 8.45
C VAL A 91 -2.47 -11.42 9.23
N ARG A 92 -2.53 -10.94 10.49
CA ARG A 92 -1.36 -10.49 11.27
C ARG A 92 -0.56 -11.58 11.99
N ASP A 93 -1.05 -12.81 12.02
CA ASP A 93 -0.45 -13.86 12.85
C ASP A 93 0.93 -14.28 12.32
N VAL A 94 1.94 -14.20 13.19
CA VAL A 94 3.31 -14.65 12.92
C VAL A 94 3.69 -15.69 13.97
N PRO A 95 4.06 -16.93 13.60
CA PRO A 95 4.42 -17.96 14.58
C PRO A 95 5.63 -17.57 15.42
N SER A 96 5.65 -18.05 16.66
CA SER A 96 6.74 -17.80 17.61
C SER A 96 8.10 -18.25 17.07
N GLU A 97 8.15 -19.36 16.33
CA GLU A 97 9.37 -19.89 15.72
C GLU A 97 9.94 -18.93 14.67
N LEU A 98 9.08 -18.32 13.85
CA LEU A 98 9.47 -17.31 12.86
C LEU A 98 9.94 -16.03 13.56
N LYS A 99 9.22 -15.57 14.59
CA LYS A 99 9.67 -14.41 15.40
C LYS A 99 11.08 -14.63 15.97
N GLN A 100 11.34 -15.81 16.51
CA GLN A 100 12.69 -16.17 17.02
C GLN A 100 13.74 -16.25 15.91
N ALA A 101 13.38 -16.72 14.70
CA ALA A 101 14.29 -16.74 13.56
C ALA A 101 14.68 -15.31 13.13
N ILE A 102 13.72 -14.39 13.12
CA ILE A 102 13.94 -12.98 12.83
C ILE A 102 14.87 -12.34 13.86
N TYR A 103 14.63 -12.55 15.17
CA TYR A 103 15.55 -12.07 16.20
C TYR A 103 16.98 -12.57 16.00
N ARG A 104 17.16 -13.87 15.69
CA ARG A 104 18.49 -14.44 15.39
C ARG A 104 19.13 -13.82 14.14
N ALA A 105 18.35 -13.60 13.08
CA ALA A 105 18.84 -12.97 11.85
C ALA A 105 19.39 -11.55 12.11
N TYR A 106 18.75 -10.82 13.01
CA TYR A 106 19.14 -9.49 13.47
C TYR A 106 20.19 -9.48 14.61
N GLY A 107 20.71 -10.65 14.99
CA GLY A 107 21.73 -10.78 16.03
C GLY A 107 21.22 -10.53 17.45
N ILE A 108 19.90 -10.45 17.65
CA ILE A 108 19.25 -10.24 18.95
C ILE A 108 19.17 -11.59 19.66
N ARG A 109 20.15 -11.87 20.52
CA ARG A 109 20.23 -13.12 21.31
C ARG A 109 19.50 -13.03 22.64
N HIS A 110 19.42 -11.83 23.20
CA HIS A 110 18.75 -11.52 24.45
C HIS A 110 18.05 -10.17 24.29
N HIS A 111 16.82 -10.09 24.78
CA HIS A 111 16.04 -8.88 24.87
C HIS A 111 15.04 -9.05 26.01
N TYR A 112 14.58 -7.95 26.59
CA TYR A 112 13.51 -8.00 27.58
C TYR A 112 12.15 -8.20 26.89
N PRO A 113 11.14 -8.74 27.58
CA PRO A 113 9.78 -8.78 27.06
C PRO A 113 9.32 -7.37 26.65
N GLY A 114 8.84 -7.24 25.42
CA GLY A 114 8.37 -5.97 24.87
C GLY A 114 9.46 -4.98 24.47
N GLU A 115 10.74 -5.35 24.44
CA GLU A 115 11.82 -4.49 23.91
C GLU A 115 11.68 -4.26 22.40
N PHE A 116 11.23 -5.30 21.70
CA PHE A 116 10.94 -5.32 20.28
C PHE A 116 9.60 -5.99 20.01
N GLU A 117 8.95 -5.59 18.93
CA GLU A 117 7.86 -6.32 18.28
C GLU A 117 8.37 -6.85 16.93
N VAL A 118 8.02 -8.08 16.58
CA VAL A 118 8.25 -8.53 15.20
C VAL A 118 7.08 -8.06 14.37
N ASP A 119 7.36 -7.07 13.51
CA ASP A 119 6.33 -6.29 12.83
C ASP A 119 6.61 -6.15 11.32
N HIS A 120 5.61 -5.66 10.60
CA HIS A 120 5.60 -5.50 9.16
C HIS A 120 6.22 -4.16 8.74
N LEU A 121 7.20 -4.18 7.84
CA LEU A 121 7.80 -2.94 7.31
C LEU A 121 6.82 -2.19 6.38
N ALA A 122 6.28 -2.90 5.39
CA ALA A 122 5.11 -2.47 4.63
C ALA A 122 3.86 -2.90 5.42
N PRO A 123 3.02 -1.97 5.91
CA PRO A 123 1.95 -2.30 6.83
C PRO A 123 0.82 -3.09 6.18
N LEU A 124 0.27 -4.05 6.92
CA LEU A 124 -0.92 -4.80 6.50
C LEU A 124 -2.12 -3.87 6.21
N GLU A 125 -2.12 -2.69 6.82
CA GLU A 125 -3.12 -1.64 6.66
C GLU A 125 -3.10 -0.94 5.29
N ALA A 126 -2.03 -1.10 4.51
CA ALA A 126 -1.88 -0.58 3.15
C ALA A 126 -1.37 -1.62 2.14
N GLU A 127 -1.72 -2.90 2.38
CA GLU A 127 -1.53 -4.09 1.53
C GLU A 127 -0.28 -4.94 1.81
N GLY A 128 0.50 -4.55 2.82
CA GLY A 128 1.63 -5.30 3.32
C GLY A 128 1.36 -6.79 3.46
N ALA A 129 2.32 -7.59 3.01
CA ALA A 129 2.24 -9.03 3.09
C ALA A 129 2.65 -9.50 4.48
N ASN A 130 1.82 -10.35 5.08
CA ASN A 130 2.27 -11.22 6.14
C ASN A 130 2.66 -12.59 5.57
N THR A 131 3.48 -13.31 6.33
CA THR A 131 3.70 -14.73 6.15
C THR A 131 3.54 -15.46 7.48
N ASP A 132 2.88 -16.60 7.45
CA ASP A 132 2.70 -17.45 8.62
C ASP A 132 3.89 -18.41 8.85
N GLY A 133 5.03 -18.19 8.18
CA GLY A 133 6.21 -19.05 8.30
C GLY A 133 6.08 -20.45 7.69
N THR A 134 4.93 -20.80 7.11
CA THR A 134 4.74 -22.05 6.36
C THR A 134 5.19 -21.92 4.89
N GLY A 135 5.64 -20.73 4.51
CA GLY A 135 5.76 -20.35 3.11
C GLY A 135 4.38 -20.04 2.52
N TYR A 136 3.44 -19.52 3.30
CA TYR A 136 2.22 -18.91 2.78
C TYR A 136 2.31 -17.39 2.92
N PRO A 137 2.00 -16.61 1.87
CA PRO A 137 1.89 -17.08 0.48
C PRO A 137 3.25 -17.59 -0.05
N PRO A 138 3.27 -18.62 -0.94
CA PRO A 138 4.48 -19.35 -1.35
C PRO A 138 5.45 -18.58 -2.25
N THR A 139 5.15 -17.31 -2.51
CA THR A 139 5.81 -16.50 -3.53
C THR A 139 6.75 -15.44 -2.96
N ALA A 140 6.75 -15.21 -1.65
CA ALA A 140 7.63 -14.26 -0.98
C ALA A 140 8.55 -14.95 0.04
N ASP A 141 9.74 -14.40 0.19
CA ASP A 141 10.61 -14.74 1.32
C ASP A 141 9.88 -14.39 2.63
N PRO A 142 9.79 -15.34 3.59
CA PRO A 142 9.01 -15.15 4.82
C PRO A 142 9.58 -14.08 5.76
N THR A 143 10.75 -13.53 5.48
CA THR A 143 11.39 -12.46 6.26
C THR A 143 11.35 -11.11 5.54
N ALA A 144 10.95 -11.08 4.26
CA ALA A 144 11.04 -9.87 3.43
C ALA A 144 10.29 -8.67 4.02
N ASN A 145 9.20 -8.91 4.75
CA ASN A 145 8.42 -7.86 5.38
C ASN A 145 8.48 -7.84 6.90
N LEU A 146 9.18 -8.77 7.56
CA LEU A 146 9.19 -8.86 9.01
C LEU A 146 10.55 -8.46 9.59
N TRP A 147 10.53 -7.65 10.66
CA TRP A 147 11.74 -7.20 11.35
C TRP A 147 11.48 -6.94 12.84
N PRO A 148 12.51 -6.95 13.70
CA PRO A 148 12.37 -6.61 15.10
C PRO A 148 12.31 -5.09 15.26
N GLU A 149 11.10 -4.55 15.30
CA GLU A 149 10.82 -3.14 15.47
C GLU A 149 10.98 -2.73 16.95
N PRO A 150 11.81 -1.71 17.27
CA PRO A 150 11.95 -1.22 18.64
C PRO A 150 10.65 -0.62 19.17
N THR A 151 10.28 -0.94 20.41
CA THR A 151 9.07 -0.38 21.05
C THR A 151 9.31 0.95 21.77
N HIS A 152 10.57 1.38 21.87
CA HIS A 152 10.99 2.56 22.61
C HIS A 152 12.17 3.24 21.88
N GLY A 153 12.48 4.47 22.29
CA GLY A 153 13.49 5.31 21.64
C GLY A 153 12.87 6.42 20.80
N ALA A 154 13.69 7.10 19.99
CA ALA A 154 13.24 8.24 19.19
C ALA A 154 12.32 7.83 18.02
N TRP A 155 12.44 6.59 17.56
CA TRP A 155 11.70 6.00 16.46
C TRP A 155 11.20 4.62 16.90
N SER A 156 10.07 4.60 17.59
CA SER A 156 9.44 3.39 18.12
C SER A 156 8.26 2.93 17.28
N SER A 157 7.83 1.67 17.45
CA SER A 157 6.61 1.12 16.85
C SER A 157 5.41 2.04 17.03
N HIS A 158 5.23 2.64 18.21
CA HIS A 158 4.15 3.60 18.45
C HIS A 158 4.12 4.81 17.51
N LEU A 159 5.28 5.29 17.03
CA LEU A 159 5.33 6.37 16.05
C LEU A 159 5.07 5.85 14.63
N LYS A 160 5.51 4.63 14.32
CA LYS A 160 5.19 3.98 13.05
C LYS A 160 3.69 3.67 12.97
N ASP A 161 3.05 3.21 14.04
CA ASP A 161 1.59 3.01 14.14
C ASP A 161 0.80 4.25 13.67
N GLU A 162 1.27 5.46 13.98
CA GLU A 162 0.62 6.69 13.51
C GLU A 162 0.69 6.84 11.99
N VAL A 163 1.83 6.49 11.39
CA VAL A 163 2.02 6.46 9.93
C VAL A 163 1.14 5.39 9.30
N GLU A 164 1.02 4.22 9.92
CA GLU A 164 0.18 3.13 9.45
C GLU A 164 -1.32 3.45 9.52
N ASN A 165 -1.75 4.11 10.59
CA ASN A 165 -3.13 4.59 10.73
C ASN A 165 -3.45 5.67 9.70
N TRP A 166 -2.51 6.57 9.45
CA TRP A 166 -2.61 7.53 8.36
C TRP A 166 -2.70 6.81 7.00
N ALA A 167 -1.84 5.81 6.76
CA ALA A 167 -1.82 5.02 5.53
C ALA A 167 -3.17 4.33 5.28
N ARG A 168 -3.72 3.66 6.30
CA ARG A 168 -5.06 3.06 6.26
C ARG A 168 -6.12 4.09 5.85
N ALA A 169 -6.06 5.29 6.43
CA ALA A 169 -7.02 6.34 6.13
C ALA A 169 -6.88 6.85 4.68
N GLN A 170 -5.65 7.03 4.18
CA GLN A 170 -5.43 7.43 2.79
C GLN A 170 -5.98 6.38 1.82
N VAL A 171 -5.71 5.09 2.06
CA VAL A 171 -6.20 4.01 1.20
C VAL A 171 -7.72 3.89 1.28
N CYS A 172 -8.28 3.84 2.49
CA CYS A 172 -9.67 3.45 2.70
C CYS A 172 -10.68 4.58 2.68
N ARG A 173 -10.26 5.83 2.91
CA ARG A 173 -11.15 7.01 2.92
C ARG A 173 -10.90 7.89 1.70
N GLU A 174 -9.62 8.12 1.38
CA GLU A 174 -9.23 9.04 0.31
C GLU A 174 -9.01 8.33 -1.04
N GLY A 175 -8.96 7.00 -1.06
CA GLY A 175 -8.78 6.21 -2.28
C GLY A 175 -7.36 6.28 -2.86
N ALA A 176 -6.35 6.51 -2.02
CA ALA A 176 -4.96 6.47 -2.43
C ALA A 176 -4.52 5.06 -2.88
N ASP A 177 -3.51 5.00 -3.75
CA ASP A 177 -2.88 3.76 -4.18
C ASP A 177 -2.06 3.16 -3.03
N ALA A 178 -2.44 1.95 -2.61
CA ALA A 178 -1.87 1.24 -1.47
C ALA A 178 -0.40 0.87 -1.71
N LEU A 179 -0.07 0.34 -2.90
CA LEU A 179 1.31 0.03 -3.30
C LEU A 179 2.24 1.24 -3.25
N VAL A 180 1.73 2.41 -3.65
CA VAL A 180 2.50 3.66 -3.60
C VAL A 180 2.79 4.07 -2.16
N ILE A 181 1.85 3.86 -1.24
CA ILE A 181 2.04 4.15 0.19
C ILE A 181 3.01 3.16 0.82
N ASP A 182 2.82 1.87 0.61
CA ASP A 182 3.70 0.81 1.16
C ASP A 182 5.15 0.97 0.69
N ARG A 183 5.38 1.35 -0.57
CA ARG A 183 6.72 1.68 -1.07
C ARG A 183 7.36 2.87 -0.38
N GLN A 184 6.59 3.87 0.05
CA GLN A 184 7.12 5.02 0.78
C GLN A 184 7.50 4.62 2.20
N ILE A 185 6.63 3.86 2.89
CA ILE A 185 6.89 3.36 4.25
C ILE A 185 8.08 2.43 4.26
N ALA A 186 8.12 1.44 3.36
CA ALA A 186 9.20 0.46 3.31
C ALA A 186 10.55 1.05 2.92
N ARG A 187 10.55 2.17 2.19
CA ARG A 187 11.78 2.90 1.89
C ARG A 187 12.34 3.61 3.13
N ASP A 188 11.51 4.41 3.79
CA ASP A 188 11.89 5.21 4.96
C ASP A 188 10.63 5.78 5.64
N TRP A 189 10.03 5.01 6.54
CA TRP A 189 8.85 5.44 7.29
C TRP A 189 9.12 6.66 8.18
N ILE A 190 10.36 6.89 8.61
CA ILE A 190 10.77 8.05 9.42
C ILE A 190 10.75 9.32 8.57
N ALA A 191 11.28 9.26 7.35
CA ALA A 191 11.19 10.36 6.40
C ALA A 191 9.73 10.68 6.07
N LEU A 192 8.89 9.66 5.87
CA LEU A 192 7.47 9.85 5.65
C LEU A 192 6.77 10.48 6.86
N TYR A 193 7.06 10.01 8.08
CA TYR A 193 6.57 10.61 9.33
C TYR A 193 6.88 12.11 9.38
N ARG A 194 8.14 12.46 9.10
CA ARG A 194 8.60 13.87 9.10
C ARG A 194 7.92 14.71 8.02
N GLN A 195 7.67 14.13 6.85
CA GLN A 195 6.98 14.81 5.75
C GLN A 195 5.51 15.10 6.09
N ILE A 196 4.80 14.14 6.68
CA ILE A 196 3.39 14.31 7.09
C ILE A 196 3.27 15.27 8.28
N GLY A 197 4.23 15.16 9.21
CA GLY A 197 4.33 15.99 10.40
C GLY A 197 3.51 15.46 11.59
N ALA A 198 4.10 15.54 12.77
CA ALA A 198 3.53 14.99 14.01
C ALA A 198 2.13 15.55 14.35
N HIS A 199 1.87 16.82 14.06
CA HIS A 199 0.55 17.43 14.29
C HIS A 199 -0.53 16.77 13.42
N THR A 200 -0.23 16.51 12.15
CA THR A 200 -1.15 15.85 11.23
C THR A 200 -1.40 14.41 11.66
N LEU A 201 -0.33 13.68 11.99
CA LEU A 201 -0.39 12.28 12.42
C LEU A 201 -1.17 12.09 13.73
N ALA A 202 -1.14 13.07 14.63
CA ALA A 202 -1.92 13.04 15.86
C ALA A 202 -3.44 12.91 15.64
N HIS A 203 -3.97 13.32 14.48
CA HIS A 203 -5.39 13.15 14.13
C HIS A 203 -5.75 11.70 13.75
N TYR A 204 -4.76 10.84 13.52
CA TYR A 204 -4.92 9.44 13.16
C TYR A 204 -4.59 8.51 14.33
N ARG A 205 -4.30 9.06 15.51
CA ARG A 205 -4.24 8.32 16.78
C ARG A 205 -5.67 7.94 17.16
N TYR A 206 -5.92 6.65 17.36
CA TYR A 206 -7.18 6.16 17.94
C TYR A 206 -7.19 6.34 19.45
#